data_AF-A0A0L7RFR9-F1
#
_entry.id   AF-A0A0L7RFR9-F1
#
_cell.length_a   1.000
_cell.length_b   1.000
_cell.length_c   1.000
_cell.angle_alpha   90.00
_cell.angle_beta   90.00
_cell.angle_gamma   90.00
#
_symmetry.space_group_name_H-M   'P 1'
#
loop_
_entity.id
_entity.type
_entity.pdbx_description
1 polymer ?
#
loop_
_entity_poly.entity_id
_entity_poly.type
_entity_poly.pdbx_seq_one_letter_code
_entity_poly.pdbx_strand_id
1 'polypeptide(L)'
;MGLKENFDVYVGCTSGVFKGIKVDKKGCEIKNIQNLVSITDHDKVTSMSWGDDEEKEILLACGVKGVRSVKVYDVDCSIFTCSFFCNIGTGRINGISRYDEAILTAVHSGEVKLWRFKEEDQILIKAGENLNKMRHSKVNKNIIATGGEEHMLKLFDLNRQVQTFIEKNVPHDWLELKVPVWISDIEFLPGTEQIVTTSRYGHVRLYDPKVQRRPVLSVELENEPLTTLSVVPREKQIIVGSGKGKMNLIDLRKSSKVLNTYKGFLGGVTGISCSTSEPYVVSVSLDRHLRVHHIDTKELLKQVYLTSKMSCMLLRSGFSFTTANEINEESTQGRDNKIGKNAEIEKQNEHRNSDSDLEYDTLFKSMPVVGNKKDETLIKRKKIKRDSLLDNEIVSNLVISSFSFD
;
A
#
# COMPACT_ATOMS: atom_id res chain seq x y z
N MET A 1 17.58 18.14 29.43
CA MET A 1 16.81 16.93 29.12
C MET A 1 16.05 17.25 27.83
N GLY A 2 16.63 16.92 26.67
CA GLY A 2 16.06 17.30 25.37
C GLY A 2 14.69 16.65 25.17
N LEU A 3 13.72 17.41 24.65
CA LEU A 3 12.43 16.86 24.26
C LEU A 3 12.66 15.68 23.31
N LYS A 4 12.17 14.50 23.70
CA LYS A 4 12.19 13.29 22.88
C LYS A 4 11.32 13.56 21.65
N GLU A 5 11.94 13.74 20.49
CA GLU A 5 11.24 13.82 19.20
C GLU A 5 10.82 12.40 18.79
N ASN A 6 9.77 11.88 19.44
CA ASN A 6 9.15 10.63 19.02
C ASN A 6 8.34 10.92 17.76
N PHE A 7 8.73 10.32 16.64
CA PHE A 7 7.95 10.35 15.40
C PHE A 7 6.89 9.24 15.42
N ASP A 8 5.77 9.51 14.76
CA ASP A 8 4.66 8.56 14.66
C ASP A 8 4.81 7.63 13.45
N VAL A 9 5.30 8.20 12.34
CA VAL A 9 5.40 7.52 11.06
C VAL A 9 6.82 7.63 10.51
N TYR A 10 7.37 6.50 10.10
CA TYR A 10 8.69 6.41 9.48
C TYR A 10 8.59 6.09 7.98
N VAL A 11 9.21 7.00 7.25
CA VAL A 11 9.26 7.24 5.81
C VAL A 11 10.43 6.68 5.01
N GLY A 12 10.32 5.58 4.26
CA GLY A 12 11.38 5.14 3.34
C GLY A 12 11.20 5.70 1.92
N CYS A 13 12.20 6.42 1.39
CA CYS A 13 12.14 6.98 0.04
C CYS A 13 12.90 6.14 -1.01
N THR A 14 12.47 6.23 -2.27
CA THR A 14 13.21 5.63 -3.39
C THR A 14 14.57 6.28 -3.63
N SER A 15 14.74 7.53 -3.20
CA SER A 15 16.02 8.24 -3.26
C SER A 15 17.00 7.84 -2.16
N GLY A 16 16.62 6.93 -1.25
CA GLY A 16 17.43 6.55 -0.09
C GLY A 16 17.24 7.44 1.14
N VAL A 17 16.42 8.48 1.05
CA VAL A 17 16.10 9.35 2.20
C VAL A 17 15.19 8.62 3.18
N PHE A 18 15.56 8.67 4.46
CA PHE A 18 14.75 8.20 5.58
C PHE A 18 14.18 9.38 6.37
N LYS A 19 12.85 9.46 6.50
CA LYS A 19 12.14 10.58 7.14
C LYS A 19 11.35 10.12 8.36
N GLY A 20 11.38 10.90 9.43
CA GLY A 20 10.46 10.80 10.56
C GLY A 20 9.36 11.83 10.41
N ILE A 21 8.12 11.43 10.66
CA ILE A 21 6.95 12.29 10.54
C ILE A 21 6.17 12.19 11.84
N LYS A 22 5.90 13.35 12.44
CA LYS A 22 4.97 13.49 13.55
C LYS A 22 3.69 14.15 13.04
N VAL A 23 2.56 13.51 13.28
CA VAL A 23 1.28 13.93 12.70
C VAL A 23 0.38 14.46 13.80
N ASP A 24 0.38 15.78 13.97
CA ASP A 24 -0.54 16.47 14.87
C ASP A 24 -1.73 17.08 14.10
N LYS A 25 -2.82 17.41 14.81
CA LYS A 25 -3.99 18.10 14.20
C LYS A 25 -3.59 19.43 13.56
N LYS A 26 -2.84 20.25 14.31
CA LYS A 26 -2.49 21.64 13.96
C LYS A 26 -1.36 21.75 12.92
N GLY A 27 -0.48 20.75 12.84
CA GLY A 27 0.70 20.79 11.98
C GLY A 27 1.29 19.41 11.78
N CYS A 28 2.18 19.28 10.81
CA CYS A 28 2.94 18.06 10.61
C CYS A 28 4.42 18.41 10.62
N GLU A 29 5.18 17.80 11.51
CA GLU A 29 6.63 17.96 11.58
C GLU A 29 7.27 16.84 10.78
N ILE A 30 8.05 17.21 9.77
CA ILE A 30 8.74 16.28 8.90
C ILE A 30 10.24 16.53 9.07
N LYS A 31 10.96 15.51 9.54
CA LYS A 31 12.42 15.57 9.71
C LYS A 31 13.10 14.50 8.86
N ASN A 32 14.17 14.89 8.17
CA ASN A 32 15.06 13.91 7.56
C ASN A 32 15.99 13.37 8.64
N ILE A 33 15.94 12.06 8.88
CA ILE A 33 16.74 11.41 9.92
C ILE A 33 18.16 11.16 9.42
N GLN A 34 18.30 10.83 8.14
CA GLN A 34 19.60 10.62 7.52
C GLN A 34 20.17 11.92 6.95
N ASN A 35 21.49 12.08 7.04
CA ASN A 35 22.19 13.19 6.39
C ASN A 35 22.13 13.03 4.86
N LEU A 36 21.53 14.01 4.19
CA LEU A 36 21.34 14.07 2.74
C LEU A 36 22.65 13.91 1.94
N VAL A 37 23.79 14.35 2.51
CA VAL A 37 25.10 14.28 1.84
C VAL A 37 25.64 12.85 1.75
N SER A 38 25.22 11.97 2.67
CA SER A 38 25.68 10.57 2.71
C SER A 38 24.93 9.64 1.76
N ILE A 39 23.90 10.13 1.08
CA ILE A 39 22.97 9.29 0.32
C ILE A 39 23.45 9.17 -1.11
N THR A 40 23.71 7.94 -1.54
CA THR A 40 24.02 7.62 -2.93
C THR A 40 22.79 7.07 -3.66
N ASP A 41 22.83 6.99 -5.00
CA ASP A 41 21.76 6.35 -5.79
C ASP A 41 21.57 4.85 -5.44
N HIS A 42 22.60 4.24 -4.83
CA HIS A 42 22.55 2.87 -4.35
C HIS A 42 21.88 2.70 -2.98
N ASP A 43 21.51 3.78 -2.28
CA ASP A 43 20.92 3.71 -0.93
C ASP A 43 19.38 3.63 -0.92
N LYS A 44 18.74 3.44 -2.08
CA LYS A 44 17.27 3.34 -2.20
C LYS A 44 16.68 2.40 -1.13
N VAL A 45 15.78 2.93 -0.30
CA VAL A 45 15.11 2.12 0.73
C VAL A 45 14.12 1.18 0.05
N THR A 46 14.27 -0.12 0.29
CA THR A 46 13.50 -1.17 -0.37
C THR A 46 12.45 -1.77 0.55
N SER A 47 12.82 -2.02 1.81
CA SER A 47 11.94 -2.58 2.82
C SER A 47 12.33 -2.03 4.20
N MET A 48 11.36 -1.98 5.09
CA MET A 48 11.53 -1.59 6.49
C MET A 48 10.71 -2.52 7.37
N SER A 49 11.22 -2.80 8.57
CA SER A 49 10.49 -3.52 9.61
C SER A 49 10.88 -2.98 10.97
N TRP A 50 9.95 -3.05 11.92
CA TRP A 50 10.28 -2.99 13.34
C TRP A 50 11.20 -4.16 13.70
N GLY A 51 12.23 -3.86 14.50
CA GLY A 51 13.19 -4.84 15.01
C GLY A 51 12.73 -5.48 16.32
N ASP A 52 11.86 -4.81 17.08
CA ASP A 52 11.38 -5.28 18.37
C ASP A 52 9.87 -5.06 18.51
N ASP A 53 9.24 -5.83 19.39
CA ASP A 53 7.83 -5.72 19.74
C ASP A 53 7.55 -4.39 20.47
N GLU A 54 8.55 -3.80 21.13
CA GLU A 54 8.49 -2.48 21.78
C GLU A 54 8.74 -1.30 20.83
N GLU A 55 9.00 -1.55 19.54
CA GLU A 55 9.18 -0.53 18.49
C GLU A 55 10.35 0.44 18.75
N LYS A 56 11.38 -0.01 19.47
CA LYS A 56 12.59 0.76 19.77
C LYS A 56 13.61 0.77 18.64
N GLU A 57 13.59 -0.25 17.81
CA GLU A 57 14.54 -0.42 16.70
C GLU A 57 13.81 -0.50 15.36
N ILE A 58 14.36 0.18 14.36
CA ILE A 58 13.91 0.11 12.96
C ILE A 58 15.02 -0.51 12.12
N LEU A 59 14.68 -1.57 11.40
CA LEU A 59 15.54 -2.22 10.42
C LEU A 59 15.25 -1.64 9.04
N LEU A 60 16.27 -1.08 8.39
CA LEU A 60 16.20 -0.52 7.06
C LEU A 60 17.01 -1.38 6.09
N ALA A 61 16.37 -1.80 5.01
CA ALA A 61 17.04 -2.44 3.89
C ALA A 61 17.22 -1.44 2.74
N CYS A 62 18.47 -1.12 2.44
CA CYS A 62 18.87 -0.18 1.39
C CYS A 62 19.54 -0.95 0.23
N GLY A 63 19.18 -0.59 -1.00
CA GLY A 63 19.91 -0.97 -2.20
C GLY A 63 19.17 -1.83 -3.22
N VAL A 64 19.48 -1.54 -4.49
CA VAL A 64 18.82 -2.15 -5.66
C VAL A 64 19.81 -2.73 -6.67
N LYS A 65 21.03 -2.19 -6.78
CA LYS A 65 22.03 -2.59 -7.80
C LYS A 65 23.39 -2.88 -7.16
N GLY A 66 23.70 -4.15 -6.98
CA GLY A 66 25.02 -4.67 -6.58
C GLY A 66 25.39 -4.45 -5.11
N VAL A 67 25.35 -3.19 -4.65
CA VAL A 67 25.58 -2.83 -3.26
C VAL A 67 24.25 -2.78 -2.52
N ARG A 68 24.14 -3.58 -1.46
CA ARG A 68 23.00 -3.62 -0.56
C ARG A 68 23.52 -3.43 0.84
N SER A 69 22.81 -2.64 1.63
CA SER A 69 23.16 -2.41 3.01
C SER A 69 21.93 -2.59 3.89
N VAL A 70 22.17 -3.10 5.08
CA VAL A 70 21.19 -3.12 6.16
C VAL A 70 21.64 -2.12 7.19
N LYS A 71 20.75 -1.21 7.57
CA LYS A 71 20.99 -0.18 8.59
C LYS A 71 19.98 -0.39 9.71
N VAL A 72 20.44 -0.32 10.95
CA VAL A 72 19.58 -0.39 12.14
C VAL A 72 19.58 0.98 12.80
N TYR A 73 18.38 1.48 13.03
CA TYR A 73 18.12 2.77 13.63
C TYR A 73 17.45 2.59 14.98
N ASP A 74 18.07 3.09 16.03
CA ASP A 74 17.48 3.15 17.36
C ASP A 74 16.64 4.43 17.46
N VAL A 75 15.37 4.26 17.79
CA VAL A 75 14.38 5.33 17.91
C VAL A 75 14.62 6.15 19.19
N ASP A 76 14.95 5.50 20.30
CA ASP A 76 15.14 6.16 21.60
C ASP A 76 16.39 7.03 21.58
N CYS A 77 17.47 6.54 20.96
CA CYS A 77 18.71 7.30 20.79
C CYS A 77 18.70 8.20 19.56
N SER A 78 17.75 8.00 18.64
CA SER A 78 17.69 8.68 17.33
C SER A 78 18.99 8.56 16.50
N ILE A 79 19.72 7.45 16.63
CA ILE A 79 21.03 7.21 16.01
C ILE A 79 21.02 5.87 15.25
N PHE A 80 21.84 5.77 14.20
CA PHE A 80 22.10 4.50 13.53
C PHE A 80 23.10 3.66 14.34
N THR A 81 22.62 2.58 14.94
CA THR A 81 23.43 1.69 15.80
C THR A 81 24.35 0.80 15.00
N CYS A 82 23.87 0.24 13.88
CA CYS A 82 24.71 -0.58 13.01
C CYS A 82 24.37 -0.42 11.53
N SER A 83 25.39 -0.66 10.70
CA SER A 83 25.27 -0.69 9.25
C SER A 83 26.22 -1.75 8.71
N PHE A 84 25.73 -2.67 7.89
CA PHE A 84 26.57 -3.68 7.24
C PHE A 84 26.11 -3.95 5.82
N PHE A 85 27.03 -4.46 4.99
CA PHE A 85 26.75 -4.77 3.58
C PHE A 85 26.21 -6.21 3.44
N CYS A 86 25.16 -6.34 2.65
CA CYS A 86 24.52 -7.59 2.34
C CYS A 86 25.04 -8.13 0.99
N ASN A 87 25.98 -9.07 1.07
CA ASN A 87 26.66 -9.66 -0.09
C ASN A 87 25.97 -10.93 -0.63
N ILE A 88 24.66 -11.11 -0.41
CA ILE A 88 23.94 -12.36 -0.71
C ILE A 88 23.18 -12.27 -2.01
N GLY A 89 23.30 -13.26 -2.90
CA GLY A 89 22.45 -13.41 -4.08
C GLY A 89 22.42 -12.19 -5.01
N THR A 90 21.38 -12.10 -5.84
CA THR A 90 21.19 -11.02 -6.82
C THR A 90 19.85 -10.32 -6.65
N GLY A 91 19.81 -9.02 -6.95
CA GLY A 91 18.61 -8.19 -6.85
C GLY A 91 18.38 -7.56 -5.47
N ARG A 92 17.27 -6.84 -5.32
CA ARG A 92 16.94 -6.05 -4.12
C ARG A 92 16.57 -6.91 -2.90
N ILE A 93 16.68 -6.33 -1.71
CA ILE A 93 16.19 -6.95 -0.47
C ILE A 93 14.66 -6.76 -0.42
N ASN A 94 13.93 -7.84 -0.25
CA ASN A 94 12.46 -7.87 -0.31
C ASN A 94 11.79 -8.18 1.05
N GLY A 95 12.60 -8.48 2.07
CA GLY A 95 12.14 -8.55 3.44
C GLY A 95 13.31 -8.49 4.42
N ILE A 96 13.03 -7.90 5.57
CA ILE A 96 13.95 -7.80 6.70
C ILE A 96 13.17 -7.98 7.98
N SER A 97 13.73 -8.71 8.93
CA SER A 97 13.14 -8.89 10.26
C SER A 97 14.22 -9.24 11.29
N ARG A 98 13.89 -9.10 12.57
CA ARG A 98 14.74 -9.53 13.68
C ARG A 98 14.34 -10.95 14.09
N TYR A 99 15.32 -11.81 14.33
CA TYR A 99 15.13 -13.12 14.92
C TYR A 99 16.11 -13.27 16.07
N ASP A 100 15.60 -13.18 17.30
CA ASP A 100 16.38 -13.05 18.53
C ASP A 100 17.42 -11.92 18.42
N GLU A 101 18.72 -12.23 18.54
CA GLU A 101 19.80 -11.26 18.40
C GLU A 101 20.29 -11.07 16.95
N ALA A 102 19.74 -11.82 16.01
CA ALA A 102 20.18 -11.85 14.62
C ALA A 102 19.21 -11.11 13.68
N ILE A 103 19.72 -10.68 12.53
CA ILE A 103 18.91 -10.01 11.50
C ILE A 103 18.68 -10.97 10.36
N LEU A 104 17.42 -11.19 9.99
CA LEU A 104 17.04 -11.99 8.86
C LEU A 104 16.86 -11.10 7.63
N THR A 105 17.52 -11.44 6.53
CA THR A 105 17.37 -10.73 5.26
C THR A 105 16.95 -11.70 4.16
N ALA A 106 15.99 -11.29 3.34
CA ALA A 106 15.55 -12.06 2.18
C ALA A 106 15.77 -11.27 0.88
N VAL A 107 16.46 -11.89 -0.07
CA VAL A 107 16.85 -11.28 -1.34
C VAL A 107 15.94 -11.74 -2.48
N HIS A 108 15.79 -10.93 -3.52
CA HIS A 108 14.99 -11.25 -4.72
C HIS A 108 15.32 -12.61 -5.36
N SER A 109 16.60 -13.00 -5.38
CA SER A 109 17.03 -14.32 -5.88
C SER A 109 16.53 -15.51 -5.04
N GLY A 110 15.87 -15.27 -3.91
CA GLY A 110 15.28 -16.31 -3.06
C GLY A 110 16.15 -16.77 -1.92
N GLU A 111 17.34 -16.19 -1.75
CA GLU A 111 18.24 -16.52 -0.64
C GLU A 111 17.81 -15.76 0.62
N VAL A 112 17.62 -16.50 1.70
CA VAL A 112 17.35 -15.97 3.03
C VAL A 112 18.53 -16.32 3.93
N LYS A 113 19.13 -15.30 4.54
CA LYS A 113 20.28 -15.44 5.44
C LYS A 113 19.99 -14.81 6.78
N LEU A 114 20.51 -15.44 7.82
CA LEU A 114 20.52 -14.95 9.19
C LEU A 114 21.90 -14.35 9.48
N TRP A 115 21.94 -13.08 9.87
CA TRP A 115 23.16 -12.35 10.19
C TRP A 115 23.35 -12.32 11.69
N ARG A 116 24.37 -13.03 12.18
CA ARG A 116 24.77 -13.05 13.60
C ARG A 116 26.14 -12.41 13.71
N PHE A 117 26.29 -11.37 14.51
CA PHE A 117 27.53 -10.58 14.64
C PHE A 117 28.75 -11.35 15.19
N LYS A 118 28.63 -12.66 15.49
CA LYS A 118 29.67 -13.46 16.17
C LYS A 118 30.07 -14.77 15.47
N GLU A 119 29.35 -15.20 14.43
CA GLU A 119 29.60 -16.50 13.77
C GLU A 119 29.62 -16.35 12.25
N GLU A 120 30.30 -17.27 11.55
CA GLU A 120 30.28 -17.38 10.09
C GLU A 120 28.87 -17.77 9.57
N ASP A 121 28.01 -16.77 9.46
CA ASP A 121 27.14 -16.46 8.33
C ASP A 121 26.86 -17.58 7.29
N GLN A 122 26.02 -18.55 7.64
CA GLN A 122 25.50 -19.56 6.70
C GLN A 122 24.20 -19.09 6.03
N ILE A 123 24.04 -19.45 4.75
CA ILE A 123 22.75 -19.29 4.04
C ILE A 123 21.75 -20.24 4.70
N LEU A 124 20.66 -19.69 5.23
CA LEU A 124 19.71 -20.44 6.05
C LEU A 124 18.73 -21.20 5.16
N ILE A 125 18.14 -20.53 4.16
CA ILE A 125 17.02 -21.06 3.38
C ILE A 125 17.11 -20.57 1.93
N LYS A 126 16.88 -21.47 0.98
CA LYS A 126 16.62 -21.14 -0.42
C LYS A 126 15.12 -21.21 -0.69
N ALA A 127 14.45 -20.05 -0.64
CA ALA A 127 13.02 -19.94 -0.85
C ALA A 127 12.63 -20.20 -2.32
N GLY A 128 13.53 -19.89 -3.25
CA GLY A 128 13.31 -19.96 -4.71
C GLY A 128 13.28 -18.58 -5.35
N GLU A 129 13.48 -18.53 -6.66
CA GLU A 129 13.67 -17.29 -7.41
C GLU A 129 12.44 -16.36 -7.40
N ASN A 130 12.65 -15.10 -7.80
CA ASN A 130 11.64 -14.06 -7.96
C ASN A 130 10.83 -13.73 -6.69
N LEU A 131 11.47 -13.77 -5.54
CA LEU A 131 10.89 -13.34 -4.28
C LEU A 131 10.52 -11.85 -4.38
N ASN A 132 9.27 -11.45 -4.07
CA ASN A 132 8.90 -10.03 -3.99
C ASN A 132 8.63 -9.56 -2.56
N LYS A 133 8.20 -10.46 -1.67
CA LYS A 133 7.96 -10.13 -0.27
C LYS A 133 8.34 -11.29 0.63
N MET A 134 8.99 -10.96 1.74
CA MET A 134 9.09 -11.84 2.90
C MET A 134 8.47 -11.14 4.11
N ARG A 135 7.70 -11.89 4.90
CA ARG A 135 7.18 -11.47 6.19
C ARG A 135 7.51 -12.47 7.27
N HIS A 136 7.75 -11.95 8.46
CA HIS A 136 7.95 -12.72 9.67
C HIS A 136 6.65 -12.76 10.46
N SER A 137 6.26 -13.93 10.96
CA SER A 137 5.10 -14.05 11.83
C SER A 137 5.36 -13.39 13.19
N LYS A 138 4.46 -12.50 13.60
CA LYS A 138 4.47 -11.92 14.96
C LYS A 138 3.98 -12.89 16.03
N VAL A 139 3.18 -13.90 15.65
CA VAL A 139 2.61 -14.89 16.57
C VAL A 139 3.64 -15.99 16.84
N ASN A 140 4.19 -16.57 15.77
CA ASN A 140 5.19 -17.63 15.85
C ASN A 140 6.53 -17.09 15.34
N LYS A 141 7.40 -16.68 16.26
CA LYS A 141 8.72 -16.10 15.93
C LYS A 141 9.61 -17.03 15.08
N ASN A 142 9.28 -18.32 14.97
CA ASN A 142 10.05 -19.26 14.16
C ASN A 142 9.59 -19.33 12.69
N ILE A 143 8.45 -18.74 12.33
CA ILE A 143 7.86 -18.92 11.00
C ILE A 143 8.03 -17.69 10.13
N ILE A 144 8.52 -17.90 8.91
CA ILE A 144 8.58 -16.88 7.86
C ILE A 144 7.70 -17.28 6.68
N ALA A 145 7.11 -16.27 6.03
CA ALA A 145 6.36 -16.42 4.80
C ALA A 145 7.09 -15.73 3.65
N THR A 146 7.14 -16.39 2.50
CA THR A 146 7.74 -15.87 1.28
C THR A 146 6.76 -15.97 0.12
N GLY A 147 6.81 -15.00 -0.79
CA GLY A 147 5.94 -14.94 -1.96
C GLY A 147 6.49 -14.00 -3.03
N GLY A 148 6.09 -14.23 -4.29
CA GLY A 148 6.60 -13.44 -5.41
C GLY A 148 5.94 -13.71 -6.76
N GLU A 149 6.69 -13.42 -7.83
CA GLU A 149 6.24 -13.61 -9.22
C GLU A 149 6.46 -15.06 -9.65
N GLU A 150 5.38 -15.75 -10.02
CA GLU A 150 5.30 -17.21 -10.17
C GLU A 150 5.82 -18.00 -8.95
N HIS A 151 5.98 -17.31 -7.83
CA HIS A 151 6.44 -17.84 -6.56
C HIS A 151 5.26 -17.88 -5.59
N MET A 152 4.69 -19.08 -5.46
CA MET A 152 3.58 -19.38 -4.55
C MET A 152 3.95 -19.10 -3.09
N LEU A 153 2.94 -18.94 -2.23
CA LEU A 153 3.18 -18.75 -0.80
C LEU A 153 3.88 -19.99 -0.21
N LYS A 154 5.07 -19.78 0.34
CA LYS A 154 5.81 -20.81 1.11
C LYS A 154 6.00 -20.34 2.54
N LEU A 155 5.88 -21.27 3.47
CA LEU A 155 6.26 -21.06 4.87
C LEU A 155 7.49 -21.87 5.19
N PHE A 156 8.39 -21.27 5.95
CA PHE A 156 9.58 -21.93 6.45
C PHE A 156 9.65 -21.78 7.96
N ASP A 157 10.06 -22.86 8.61
CA ASP A 157 10.43 -22.86 10.02
C ASP A 157 11.93 -22.60 10.14
N LEU A 158 12.30 -21.51 10.82
CA LEU A 158 13.67 -21.06 11.03
C LEU A 158 14.46 -22.01 11.95
N ASN A 159 13.80 -22.67 12.90
CA ASN A 159 14.47 -23.59 13.82
C ASN A 159 14.87 -24.89 13.13
N ARG A 160 13.96 -25.42 12.31
CA ARG A 160 14.18 -26.67 11.57
C ARG A 160 14.86 -26.44 10.23
N GLN A 161 14.88 -25.21 9.71
CA GLN A 161 15.34 -24.83 8.38
C GLN A 161 14.63 -25.62 7.26
N VAL A 162 13.36 -26.00 7.51
CA VAL A 162 12.56 -26.81 6.60
C VAL A 162 11.36 -26.00 6.12
N GLN A 163 11.00 -26.20 4.85
CA GLN A 163 9.73 -25.73 4.31
C GLN A 163 8.57 -26.47 4.98
N THR A 164 7.74 -25.75 5.72
CA THR A 164 6.60 -26.34 6.45
C THR A 164 5.34 -26.36 5.59
N PHE A 165 5.17 -25.36 4.71
CA PHE A 165 3.98 -25.21 3.90
C PHE A 165 4.32 -24.69 2.51
N ILE A 166 3.63 -25.24 1.51
CA ILE A 166 3.64 -24.74 0.14
C ILE A 166 2.19 -24.66 -0.31
N GLU A 167 1.76 -23.48 -0.71
CA GLU A 167 0.44 -23.27 -1.30
C GLU A 167 0.19 -24.20 -2.50
N LYS A 168 -1.05 -24.64 -2.66
CA LYS A 168 -1.56 -25.20 -3.91
C LYS A 168 -2.44 -24.16 -4.58
N ASN A 169 -2.15 -23.86 -5.85
CA ASN A 169 -2.93 -22.89 -6.62
C ASN A 169 -4.41 -23.28 -6.69
N VAL A 170 -5.23 -22.27 -6.98
CA VAL A 170 -6.64 -22.45 -7.31
C VAL A 170 -6.80 -23.32 -8.57
N PRO A 171 -7.97 -23.97 -8.75
CA PRO A 171 -8.29 -24.67 -9.99
C PRO A 171 -8.11 -23.77 -11.22
N HIS A 172 -7.99 -24.39 -12.38
CA HIS A 172 -7.93 -23.66 -13.64
C HIS A 172 -9.21 -22.86 -13.84
N ASP A 173 -9.09 -21.80 -14.62
CA ASP A 173 -10.21 -20.94 -14.95
C ASP A 173 -11.21 -21.67 -15.89
N TRP A 174 -12.34 -21.04 -16.20
CA TRP A 174 -13.35 -21.59 -17.14
C TRP A 174 -12.81 -21.86 -18.55
N LEU A 175 -11.68 -21.25 -18.92
CA LEU A 175 -10.92 -21.52 -20.14
C LEU A 175 -9.90 -22.67 -19.99
N GLU A 176 -9.92 -23.39 -18.87
CA GLU A 176 -8.96 -24.44 -18.48
C GLU A 176 -7.49 -23.98 -18.38
N LEU A 177 -7.26 -22.68 -18.29
CA LEU A 177 -5.94 -22.09 -18.12
C LEU A 177 -5.52 -22.00 -16.65
N LYS A 178 -4.21 -22.15 -16.40
CA LYS A 178 -3.62 -21.94 -15.07
C LYS A 178 -3.77 -20.46 -14.68
N VAL A 179 -4.39 -20.21 -13.53
CA VAL A 179 -4.44 -18.86 -12.94
C VAL A 179 -3.02 -18.43 -12.54
N PRO A 180 -2.46 -17.34 -13.10
CA PRO A 180 -1.11 -16.91 -12.80
C PRO A 180 -1.00 -16.43 -11.35
N VAL A 181 0.19 -16.57 -10.76
CA VAL A 181 0.43 -16.23 -9.35
C VAL A 181 1.50 -15.17 -9.27
N TRP A 182 1.13 -13.98 -8.81
CA TRP A 182 2.08 -12.92 -8.56
C TRP A 182 1.75 -12.23 -7.24
N ILE A 183 2.42 -12.65 -6.17
CA ILE A 183 2.21 -12.11 -4.82
C ILE A 183 2.99 -10.81 -4.66
N SER A 184 2.28 -9.74 -4.28
CA SER A 184 2.82 -8.41 -4.01
C SER A 184 3.18 -8.22 -2.55
N ASP A 185 2.27 -8.62 -1.68
CA ASP A 185 2.38 -8.43 -0.23
C ASP A 185 1.75 -9.60 0.51
N ILE A 186 2.27 -9.84 1.70
CA ILE A 186 1.88 -10.94 2.59
C ILE A 186 1.73 -10.33 3.98
N GLU A 187 0.74 -10.75 4.75
CA GLU A 187 0.60 -10.35 6.14
C GLU A 187 -0.01 -11.48 6.97
N PHE A 188 0.43 -11.62 8.21
CA PHE A 188 -0.13 -12.58 9.16
C PHE A 188 -1.29 -11.93 9.92
N LEU A 189 -2.41 -12.63 10.05
CA LEU A 189 -3.53 -12.14 10.85
C LEU A 189 -3.18 -12.21 12.35
N PRO A 190 -3.41 -11.14 13.13
CA PRO A 190 -3.07 -11.12 14.55
C PRO A 190 -3.90 -12.16 15.32
N GLY A 191 -3.27 -12.81 16.29
CA GLY A 191 -3.91 -13.83 17.13
C GLY A 191 -4.25 -15.15 16.42
N THR A 192 -3.91 -15.30 15.14
CA THR A 192 -4.13 -16.53 14.38
C THR A 192 -2.90 -16.90 13.54
N GLU A 193 -2.81 -18.15 13.08
CA GLU A 193 -1.78 -18.57 12.12
C GLU A 193 -2.24 -18.42 10.66
N GLN A 194 -3.33 -17.68 10.44
CA GLN A 194 -3.88 -17.43 9.12
C GLN A 194 -3.07 -16.37 8.39
N ILE A 195 -2.87 -16.56 7.09
CA ILE A 195 -2.03 -15.71 6.26
C ILE A 195 -2.87 -15.13 5.14
N VAL A 196 -2.74 -13.83 4.93
CA VAL A 196 -3.37 -13.14 3.81
C VAL A 196 -2.30 -12.78 2.79
N THR A 197 -2.59 -13.06 1.53
CA THR A 197 -1.74 -12.63 0.41
C THR A 197 -2.54 -11.72 -0.53
N THR A 198 -1.82 -10.80 -1.16
CA THR A 198 -2.35 -9.94 -2.21
C THR A 198 -1.58 -10.13 -3.50
N SER A 199 -2.28 -10.09 -4.62
CA SER A 199 -1.69 -10.32 -5.94
C SER A 199 -1.71 -9.08 -6.83
N ARG A 200 -0.69 -8.96 -7.69
CA ARG A 200 -0.69 -7.99 -8.79
C ARG A 200 -1.84 -8.18 -9.79
N TYR A 201 -2.48 -9.34 -9.81
CA TYR A 201 -3.64 -9.62 -10.67
C TYR A 201 -4.98 -9.24 -10.02
N GLY A 202 -5.00 -8.69 -8.81
CA GLY A 202 -6.26 -8.32 -8.15
C GLY A 202 -6.81 -9.39 -7.19
N HIS A 203 -6.11 -10.50 -7.00
CA HIS A 203 -6.53 -11.53 -6.07
C HIS A 203 -6.10 -11.22 -4.64
N VAL A 204 -7.02 -11.37 -3.69
CA VAL A 204 -6.73 -11.43 -2.26
C VAL A 204 -7.06 -12.84 -1.79
N ARG A 205 -6.13 -13.51 -1.11
CA ARG A 205 -6.31 -14.90 -0.71
C ARG A 205 -5.97 -15.09 0.76
N LEU A 206 -6.80 -15.85 1.45
CA LEU A 206 -6.61 -16.24 2.84
C LEU A 206 -6.22 -17.71 2.90
N TYR A 207 -5.12 -18.02 3.58
CA TYR A 207 -4.62 -19.37 3.80
C TYR A 207 -4.66 -19.70 5.27
N ASP A 208 -5.06 -20.93 5.57
CA ASP A 208 -4.97 -21.51 6.89
C ASP A 208 -4.11 -22.78 6.80
N PRO A 209 -2.83 -22.73 7.25
CA PRO A 209 -1.91 -23.84 7.08
C PRO A 209 -2.34 -25.10 7.83
N LYS A 210 -3.23 -24.98 8.84
CA LYS A 210 -3.74 -26.13 9.61
C LYS A 210 -4.87 -26.86 8.89
N VAL A 211 -5.62 -26.17 8.04
CA VAL A 211 -6.83 -26.73 7.41
C VAL A 211 -6.52 -27.30 6.03
N GLN A 212 -5.92 -26.52 5.14
CA GLN A 212 -5.68 -26.94 3.76
C GLN A 212 -4.59 -26.13 3.06
N ARG A 213 -4.03 -26.71 1.98
CA ARG A 213 -2.99 -26.05 1.15
C ARG A 213 -3.55 -25.04 0.14
N ARG A 214 -4.83 -25.13 -0.19
CA ARG A 214 -5.53 -24.18 -1.08
C ARG A 214 -6.04 -22.99 -0.27
N PRO A 215 -6.28 -21.83 -0.91
CA PRO A 215 -6.87 -20.70 -0.20
C PRO A 215 -8.24 -21.08 0.36
N VAL A 216 -8.47 -20.74 1.63
CA VAL A 216 -9.76 -20.89 2.32
C VAL A 216 -10.78 -19.89 1.76
N LEU A 217 -10.30 -18.69 1.44
CA LEU A 217 -11.09 -17.63 0.85
C LEU A 217 -10.28 -16.96 -0.25
N SER A 218 -10.91 -16.71 -1.39
CA SER A 218 -10.34 -16.03 -2.53
C SER A 218 -11.29 -14.91 -2.96
N VAL A 219 -10.74 -13.72 -3.08
CA VAL A 219 -11.43 -12.49 -3.45
C VAL A 219 -10.80 -12.00 -4.73
N GLU A 220 -11.61 -11.61 -5.68
CA GLU A 220 -11.11 -11.02 -6.92
C GLU A 220 -11.59 -9.58 -7.00
N LEU A 221 -10.63 -8.67 -7.09
CA LEU A 221 -10.83 -7.27 -7.38
C LEU A 221 -10.51 -7.07 -8.86
N GLU A 222 -11.55 -7.08 -9.69
CA GLU A 222 -11.41 -7.00 -11.14
C GLU A 222 -10.57 -5.80 -11.56
N ASN A 223 -9.56 -6.06 -12.40
CA ASN A 223 -8.74 -5.05 -13.05
C ASN A 223 -8.06 -4.06 -12.07
N GLU A 224 -7.71 -4.50 -10.85
CA GLU A 224 -7.04 -3.66 -9.85
C GLU A 224 -5.75 -4.33 -9.37
N PRO A 225 -4.56 -3.86 -9.80
CA PRO A 225 -3.31 -4.48 -9.39
C PRO A 225 -2.98 -4.13 -7.94
N LEU A 226 -3.01 -5.11 -7.04
CA LEU A 226 -2.80 -4.87 -5.62
C LEU A 226 -1.30 -4.77 -5.31
N THR A 227 -0.93 -3.73 -4.60
CA THR A 227 0.48 -3.36 -4.32
C THR A 227 0.87 -3.66 -2.88
N THR A 228 -0.02 -3.41 -1.93
CA THR A 228 0.28 -3.42 -0.49
C THR A 228 -0.91 -3.91 0.31
N LEU A 229 -0.64 -4.49 1.48
CA LEU A 229 -1.64 -5.00 2.41
C LEU A 229 -1.34 -4.52 3.84
N SER A 230 -2.39 -4.28 4.62
CA SER A 230 -2.29 -4.11 6.07
C SER A 230 -3.49 -4.73 6.77
N VAL A 231 -3.28 -5.31 7.95
CA VAL A 231 -4.33 -5.94 8.74
C VAL A 231 -4.87 -4.97 9.79
N VAL A 232 -6.18 -4.98 9.97
CA VAL A 232 -6.86 -4.20 11.01
C VAL A 232 -6.91 -5.04 12.30
N PRO A 233 -6.58 -4.47 13.48
CA PRO A 233 -6.44 -5.23 14.74
C PRO A 233 -7.76 -5.69 15.38
N ARG A 234 -8.89 -5.01 15.12
CA ARG A 234 -10.16 -5.26 15.85
C ARG A 234 -11.04 -6.34 15.23
N GLU A 235 -10.94 -6.53 13.92
CA GLU A 235 -11.77 -7.46 13.16
C GLU A 235 -10.91 -8.22 12.16
N LYS A 236 -11.36 -9.38 11.64
CA LYS A 236 -10.67 -10.07 10.54
C LYS A 236 -10.86 -9.30 9.22
N GLN A 237 -10.53 -8.02 9.25
CA GLN A 237 -10.61 -7.09 8.16
C GLN A 237 -9.20 -6.71 7.75
N ILE A 238 -9.06 -6.41 6.47
CA ILE A 238 -7.80 -6.02 5.87
C ILE A 238 -8.01 -4.80 4.99
N ILE A 239 -6.98 -3.98 4.90
CA ILE A 239 -6.94 -2.85 3.99
C ILE A 239 -5.93 -3.17 2.89
N VAL A 240 -6.38 -3.07 1.65
CA VAL A 240 -5.57 -3.36 0.47
C VAL A 240 -5.41 -2.11 -0.37
N GLY A 241 -4.19 -1.86 -0.82
CA GLY A 241 -3.83 -0.78 -1.73
C GLY A 241 -3.73 -1.28 -3.17
N SER A 242 -4.26 -0.50 -4.11
CA SER A 242 -4.12 -0.71 -5.56
C SER A 242 -3.08 0.23 -6.15
N GLY A 243 -2.39 -0.27 -7.18
CA GLY A 243 -1.51 0.49 -8.05
C GLY A 243 -2.24 1.55 -8.89
N LYS A 244 -3.56 1.45 -9.04
CA LYS A 244 -4.39 2.47 -9.70
C LYS A 244 -4.85 3.61 -8.77
N GLY A 245 -4.43 3.61 -7.50
CA GLY A 245 -4.77 4.67 -6.56
C GLY A 245 -6.14 4.50 -5.87
N LYS A 246 -6.51 3.26 -5.57
CA LYS A 246 -7.64 2.94 -4.70
C LYS A 246 -7.14 2.20 -3.47
N MET A 247 -7.85 2.37 -2.36
CA MET A 247 -7.63 1.58 -1.15
C MET A 247 -8.99 0.98 -0.74
N ASN A 248 -9.01 -0.31 -0.42
CA ASN A 248 -10.23 -1.07 -0.15
C ASN A 248 -10.13 -1.77 1.21
N LEU A 249 -11.15 -1.63 2.05
CA LEU A 249 -11.34 -2.41 3.28
C LEU A 249 -12.16 -3.66 2.94
N ILE A 250 -11.68 -4.84 3.32
CA ILE A 250 -12.29 -6.13 3.01
C ILE A 250 -12.47 -6.91 4.31
N ASP A 251 -13.65 -7.51 4.52
CA ASP A 251 -13.90 -8.45 5.61
C ASP A 251 -13.67 -9.89 5.16
N LEU A 252 -12.95 -10.65 5.98
CA LEU A 252 -12.56 -12.05 5.72
C LEU A 252 -13.50 -13.08 6.37
N ARG A 253 -14.58 -12.66 7.07
CA ARG A 253 -15.41 -13.59 7.88
C ARG A 253 -16.52 -14.35 7.15
N LYS A 254 -17.29 -13.73 6.24
CA LYS A 254 -18.57 -14.35 5.78
C LYS A 254 -18.91 -14.24 4.30
N SER A 255 -18.39 -13.25 3.60
CA SER A 255 -18.55 -13.06 2.15
C SER A 255 -17.54 -11.98 1.87
N SER A 256 -16.52 -12.25 1.07
CA SER A 256 -15.42 -11.32 0.91
C SER A 256 -15.85 -10.07 0.14
N LYS A 257 -16.62 -9.23 0.82
CA LYS A 257 -17.17 -8.00 0.31
C LYS A 257 -16.21 -6.89 0.65
N VAL A 258 -16.02 -6.02 -0.32
CA VAL A 258 -15.40 -4.72 -0.09
C VAL A 258 -16.37 -3.91 0.76
N LEU A 259 -15.98 -3.57 1.99
CA LEU A 259 -16.77 -2.75 2.91
C LEU A 259 -16.66 -1.28 2.52
N ASN A 260 -15.44 -0.76 2.49
CA ASN A 260 -15.15 0.64 2.24
C ASN A 260 -14.12 0.79 1.11
N THR A 261 -14.33 1.75 0.22
CA THR A 261 -13.34 2.18 -0.78
C THR A 261 -12.94 3.62 -0.51
N TYR A 262 -11.68 3.85 -0.17
CA TYR A 262 -11.09 5.18 0.04
C TYR A 262 -10.63 5.76 -1.31
N LYS A 263 -11.01 7.02 -1.56
CA LYS A 263 -10.74 7.75 -2.80
C LYS A 263 -9.80 8.93 -2.52
N GLY A 264 -9.22 9.53 -3.57
CA GLY A 264 -8.39 10.73 -3.45
C GLY A 264 -6.90 10.53 -3.67
N PHE A 265 -6.48 9.31 -4.04
CA PHE A 265 -5.10 9.05 -4.49
C PHE A 265 -4.96 9.36 -5.98
N LEU A 266 -3.90 10.09 -6.34
CA LEU A 266 -3.57 10.39 -7.74
C LEU A 266 -2.50 9.46 -8.31
N GLY A 267 -1.96 8.56 -7.48
CA GLY A 267 -0.98 7.56 -7.86
C GLY A 267 -1.15 6.28 -7.06
N GLY A 268 -0.47 5.22 -7.48
CA GLY A 268 -0.51 3.92 -6.81
C GLY A 268 -0.10 4.00 -5.35
N VAL A 269 -0.81 3.26 -4.50
CA VAL A 269 -0.50 3.18 -3.06
C VAL A 269 0.75 2.30 -2.90
N THR A 270 1.77 2.80 -2.19
CA THR A 270 3.06 2.11 -1.99
C THR A 270 3.24 1.56 -0.60
N GLY A 271 2.57 2.13 0.40
CA GLY A 271 2.56 1.60 1.76
C GLY A 271 1.25 1.91 2.47
N ILE A 272 0.78 0.96 3.27
CA ILE A 272 -0.38 1.09 4.15
C ILE A 272 0.03 0.55 5.51
N SER A 273 -0.39 1.24 6.57
CA SER A 273 -0.21 0.77 7.93
C SER A 273 -1.41 1.20 8.77
N CYS A 274 -2.02 0.24 9.46
CA CYS A 274 -3.13 0.48 10.37
C CYS A 274 -2.58 0.67 11.78
N SER A 275 -3.17 1.61 12.54
CA SER A 275 -2.89 1.73 13.96
C SER A 275 -3.49 0.54 14.73
N THR A 276 -2.81 0.12 15.79
CA THR A 276 -3.27 -0.99 16.64
C THR A 276 -4.27 -0.52 17.69
N SER A 277 -4.10 0.70 18.20
CA SER A 277 -4.91 1.29 19.28
C SER A 277 -6.23 1.85 18.77
N GLU A 278 -6.15 2.67 17.73
CA GLU A 278 -7.24 3.49 17.21
C GLU A 278 -7.61 3.12 15.77
N PRO A 279 -8.86 3.40 15.33
CA PRO A 279 -9.34 3.03 14.00
C PRO A 279 -8.81 3.98 12.91
N TYR A 280 -7.48 4.20 12.87
CA TYR A 280 -6.81 5.03 11.87
C TYR A 280 -5.95 4.20 10.94
N VAL A 281 -5.99 4.58 9.65
CA VAL A 281 -5.13 4.03 8.62
C VAL A 281 -4.26 5.14 8.02
N VAL A 282 -2.96 4.91 8.02
CA VAL A 282 -1.99 5.76 7.34
C VAL A 282 -1.63 5.10 6.03
N SER A 283 -1.62 5.90 4.97
CA SER A 283 -1.35 5.46 3.61
C SER A 283 -0.37 6.40 2.94
N VAL A 284 0.49 5.83 2.10
CA VAL A 284 1.50 6.54 1.33
C VAL A 284 1.41 6.11 -0.12
N SER A 285 1.52 7.07 -1.03
CA SER A 285 1.33 6.86 -2.46
C SER A 285 2.44 7.46 -3.32
N LEU A 286 2.51 7.02 -4.58
CA LEU A 286 3.46 7.53 -5.58
C LEU A 286 3.26 9.02 -5.90
N ASP A 287 2.11 9.59 -5.54
CA ASP A 287 1.83 11.03 -5.62
C ASP A 287 2.57 11.86 -4.55
N ARG A 288 3.42 11.23 -3.73
CA ARG A 288 4.26 11.85 -2.69
C ARG A 288 3.48 12.43 -1.52
N HIS A 289 2.25 11.99 -1.32
CA HIS A 289 1.44 12.37 -0.17
C HIS A 289 1.31 11.21 0.82
N LEU A 290 1.35 11.56 2.10
CA LEU A 290 0.87 10.73 3.19
C LEU A 290 -0.54 11.17 3.54
N ARG A 291 -1.44 10.19 3.69
CA ARG A 291 -2.83 10.42 4.05
C ARG A 291 -3.22 9.59 5.25
N VAL A 292 -3.89 10.23 6.21
CA VAL A 292 -4.48 9.60 7.38
C VAL A 292 -5.99 9.58 7.19
N HIS A 293 -6.57 8.38 7.21
CA HIS A 293 -8.02 8.20 7.13
C HIS A 293 -8.53 7.55 8.41
N HIS A 294 -9.79 7.82 8.74
CA HIS A 294 -10.54 7.02 9.69
C HIS A 294 -11.07 5.77 8.99
N ILE A 295 -10.95 4.60 9.62
CA ILE A 295 -11.31 3.31 9.02
C ILE A 295 -12.85 3.20 8.85
N ASP A 296 -13.60 3.55 9.89
CA ASP A 296 -15.06 3.44 9.89
C ASP A 296 -15.76 4.56 9.09
N THR A 297 -15.43 5.83 9.35
CA THR A 297 -16.08 6.98 8.66
C THR A 297 -15.56 7.20 7.25
N LYS A 298 -14.41 6.60 6.89
CA LYS A 298 -13.71 6.77 5.59
C LYS A 298 -13.19 8.20 5.33
N GLU A 299 -13.41 9.13 6.25
CA GLU A 299 -13.00 10.52 6.09
C GLU A 299 -11.47 10.66 6.05
N LEU A 300 -11.01 11.55 5.18
CA LEU A 300 -9.61 11.97 5.12
C LEU A 300 -9.38 13.00 6.21
N LEU A 301 -8.63 12.63 7.24
CA LEU A 301 -8.33 13.49 8.38
C LEU A 301 -7.17 14.44 8.08
N LYS A 302 -6.13 13.92 7.40
CA LYS A 302 -4.92 14.68 7.09
C LYS A 302 -4.31 14.24 5.79
N GLN A 303 -3.83 15.21 5.02
CA GLN A 303 -2.99 15.02 3.83
C GLN A 303 -1.71 15.83 4.00
N VAL A 304 -0.56 15.17 3.83
CA VAL A 304 0.76 15.76 4.02
C VAL A 304 1.62 15.48 2.79
N TYR A 305 2.20 16.53 2.21
CA TYR A 305 3.11 16.39 1.07
C TYR A 305 4.55 16.18 1.54
N LEU A 306 5.20 15.11 1.06
CA LEU A 306 6.50 14.66 1.56
C LEU A 306 7.66 14.92 0.61
N THR A 307 7.46 15.67 -0.48
CA THR A 307 8.42 16.10 -1.53
C THR A 307 9.14 14.99 -2.30
N SER A 308 9.42 13.86 -1.68
CA SER A 308 10.16 12.70 -2.18
C SER A 308 9.22 11.55 -2.54
N LYS A 309 9.64 10.68 -3.47
CA LYS A 309 8.89 9.47 -3.84
C LYS A 309 9.11 8.38 -2.79
N MET A 310 8.02 7.82 -2.28
CA MET A 310 8.04 6.86 -1.19
C MET A 310 8.00 5.42 -1.67
N SER A 311 8.79 4.56 -1.03
CA SER A 311 8.85 3.13 -1.32
C SER A 311 8.15 2.29 -0.25
N CYS A 312 8.28 2.64 1.02
CA CYS A 312 7.81 1.86 2.15
C CYS A 312 7.56 2.74 3.37
N MET A 313 6.77 2.26 4.32
CA MET A 313 6.35 3.01 5.51
C MET A 313 6.26 2.08 6.73
N LEU A 314 6.52 2.64 7.91
CA LEU A 314 6.22 2.03 9.20
C LEU A 314 5.42 3.02 10.06
N LEU A 315 4.42 2.50 10.78
CA LEU A 315 3.62 3.23 11.75
C LEU A 315 3.91 2.66 13.14
N ARG A 316 3.95 3.55 14.13
CA ARG A 316 4.01 3.17 15.54
C ARG A 316 2.66 2.67 16.04
N SER A 317 2.62 1.60 16.83
CA SER A 317 1.38 1.03 17.36
C SER A 317 0.61 1.97 18.28
N GLY A 318 1.33 2.86 18.98
CA GLY A 318 0.77 3.90 19.84
C GLY A 318 0.29 5.15 19.11
N PHE A 319 0.21 5.15 17.78
CA PHE A 319 -0.28 6.31 17.04
C PHE A 319 -1.72 6.62 17.41
N SER A 320 -1.90 7.73 18.13
CA SER A 320 -3.20 8.31 18.46
C SER A 320 -3.29 9.69 17.86
N PHE A 321 -4.45 9.98 17.26
CA PHE A 321 -4.73 11.31 16.77
C PHE A 321 -5.44 12.10 17.88
N THR A 322 -4.71 12.53 18.91
CA THR A 322 -5.29 13.15 20.12
C THR A 322 -6.30 14.24 19.76
N THR A 323 -7.58 13.97 20.00
CA THR A 323 -8.65 14.96 20.03
C THR A 323 -8.40 15.85 21.26
N ALA A 324 -8.06 17.11 21.06
CA ALA A 324 -7.90 18.09 22.14
C ALA A 324 -9.23 18.43 22.88
N ASN A 325 -10.24 17.55 22.83
CA ASN A 325 -11.55 17.77 23.42
C ASN A 325 -11.79 16.93 24.70
N GLU A 326 -10.81 16.17 25.20
CA GLU A 326 -10.99 15.38 26.44
C GLU A 326 -10.16 15.87 27.64
N ILE A 327 -9.56 17.07 27.58
CA ILE A 327 -8.80 17.66 28.71
C ILE A 327 -9.53 18.83 29.39
N ASN A 328 -10.69 19.28 28.89
CA ASN A 328 -11.36 20.49 29.39
C ASN A 328 -12.68 20.27 30.15
N GLU A 329 -12.99 19.06 30.65
CA GLU A 329 -14.21 18.83 31.45
C GLU A 329 -14.00 18.60 32.96
N GLU A 330 -12.77 18.60 33.48
CA GLU A 330 -12.53 18.39 34.93
C GLU A 330 -12.02 19.62 35.71
N SER A 331 -12.01 20.81 35.13
CA SER A 331 -11.63 22.01 35.88
C SER A 331 -12.46 23.24 35.53
N THR A 332 -13.73 23.27 35.96
CA THR A 332 -14.44 24.50 36.36
C THR A 332 -15.77 24.16 37.07
N GLN A 333 -15.69 23.61 38.28
CA GLN A 333 -16.74 23.83 39.27
C GLN A 333 -16.28 24.95 40.21
N GLY A 334 -16.91 26.12 40.11
CA GLY A 334 -16.74 27.18 41.10
C GLY A 334 -17.03 28.60 40.62
N ARG A 335 -18.22 29.08 41.01
CA ARG A 335 -18.61 30.49 41.27
C ARG A 335 -19.28 31.32 40.16
N ASP A 336 -20.61 31.40 40.35
CA ASP A 336 -21.44 32.61 40.56
C ASP A 336 -21.75 33.60 39.41
N ASN A 337 -22.97 33.44 38.88
CA ASN A 337 -24.09 34.40 38.86
C ASN A 337 -23.80 35.93 38.92
N LYS A 338 -24.15 36.67 37.83
CA LYS A 338 -25.32 37.57 37.74
C LYS A 338 -25.37 38.40 36.43
N ILE A 339 -26.49 38.20 35.70
CA ILE A 339 -27.43 39.17 35.09
C ILE A 339 -26.90 40.32 34.21
N GLY A 340 -27.38 40.34 32.95
CA GLY A 340 -27.50 41.54 32.11
C GLY A 340 -28.05 41.25 30.71
N LYS A 341 -29.27 41.72 30.42
CA LYS A 341 -30.01 41.59 29.15
C LYS A 341 -29.26 42.22 27.97
N ASN A 342 -29.32 41.58 26.80
CA ASN A 342 -29.94 42.16 25.59
C ASN A 342 -29.93 41.13 24.45
N ALA A 343 -31.14 40.81 23.99
CA ALA A 343 -31.40 40.18 22.70
C ALA A 343 -31.26 41.23 21.59
N GLU A 344 -31.14 40.74 20.35
CA GLU A 344 -31.01 41.45 19.07
C GLU A 344 -29.56 41.76 18.67
N ILE A 345 -28.96 40.84 17.90
CA ILE A 345 -28.48 41.03 16.51
C ILE A 345 -27.98 39.64 16.04
N GLU A 346 -28.88 38.86 15.47
CA GLU A 346 -28.55 37.79 14.53
C GLU A 346 -29.19 38.16 13.20
N LYS A 347 -28.35 38.50 12.22
CA LYS A 347 -28.50 38.31 10.77
C LYS A 347 -27.57 39.28 10.06
N GLN A 348 -26.33 38.86 9.88
CA GLN A 348 -25.45 39.25 8.76
C GLN A 348 -24.10 38.55 8.97
N ASN A 349 -23.95 37.34 8.44
CA ASN A 349 -22.67 36.81 7.92
C ASN A 349 -22.84 35.38 7.36
N GLU A 350 -23.80 35.22 6.46
CA GLU A 350 -23.78 34.16 5.45
C GLU A 350 -24.14 34.83 4.12
N HIS A 351 -23.16 35.43 3.44
CA HIS A 351 -23.18 35.75 2.00
C HIS A 351 -21.85 36.40 1.61
N ARG A 352 -20.80 35.58 1.51
CA ARG A 352 -19.57 35.92 0.76
C ARG A 352 -18.95 34.62 0.26
N ASN A 353 -19.45 34.12 -0.88
CA ASN A 353 -18.70 33.26 -1.83
C ASN A 353 -19.53 32.85 -3.06
N SER A 354 -20.60 33.58 -3.43
CA SER A 354 -21.41 33.30 -4.63
C SER A 354 -21.13 34.21 -5.83
N ASP A 355 -20.25 35.21 -5.69
CA ASP A 355 -20.07 36.25 -6.71
C ASP A 355 -18.95 35.95 -7.74
N SER A 356 -18.10 34.95 -7.49
CA SER A 356 -17.04 34.58 -8.45
C SER A 356 -17.56 33.83 -9.67
N ASP A 357 -18.64 33.06 -9.53
CA ASP A 357 -19.06 32.11 -10.57
C ASP A 357 -19.95 32.78 -11.64
N LEU A 358 -20.60 33.91 -11.30
CA LEU A 358 -21.45 34.67 -12.22
C LEU A 358 -20.62 35.50 -13.24
N GLU A 359 -19.41 35.93 -12.88
CA GLU A 359 -18.53 36.67 -13.80
C GLU A 359 -17.92 35.77 -14.88
N TYR A 360 -17.60 34.51 -14.57
CA TYR A 360 -17.08 33.57 -15.57
C TYR A 360 -18.15 33.09 -16.56
N ASP A 361 -19.39 32.89 -16.10
CA ASP A 361 -20.51 32.49 -16.96
C ASP A 361 -20.96 33.60 -17.93
N THR A 362 -20.80 34.87 -17.54
CA THR A 362 -21.09 36.01 -18.41
C THR A 362 -20.00 36.21 -19.47
N LEU A 363 -18.74 35.96 -19.13
CA LEU A 363 -17.62 35.93 -20.08
C LEU A 363 -17.80 34.83 -21.14
N PHE A 364 -18.18 33.60 -20.74
CA PHE A 364 -18.35 32.48 -21.66
C PHE A 364 -19.50 32.66 -22.66
N LYS A 365 -20.57 33.35 -22.26
CA LYS A 365 -21.72 33.66 -23.14
C LYS A 365 -21.44 34.76 -24.16
N SER A 366 -20.42 35.57 -23.94
CA SER A 366 -20.06 36.71 -24.79
C SER A 366 -19.04 36.38 -25.90
N MET A 367 -18.59 35.13 -25.98
CA MET A 367 -17.58 34.69 -26.93
C MET A 367 -18.22 34.27 -28.28
N PRO A 368 -17.85 34.88 -29.42
CA PRO A 368 -18.45 34.55 -30.70
C PRO A 368 -17.98 33.19 -31.23
N VAL A 369 -18.93 32.33 -31.60
CA VAL A 369 -18.66 30.99 -32.15
C VAL A 369 -18.34 31.10 -33.64
N VAL A 370 -17.19 30.57 -34.05
CA VAL A 370 -16.81 30.47 -35.46
C VAL A 370 -17.65 29.38 -36.13
N GLY A 371 -18.63 29.77 -36.94
CA GLY A 371 -19.46 28.86 -37.73
C GLY A 371 -18.84 28.55 -39.08
N ASN A 372 -18.69 27.27 -39.41
CA ASN A 372 -18.55 26.82 -40.80
C ASN A 372 -19.93 26.89 -41.48
N LYS A 373 -20.06 27.72 -42.51
CA LYS A 373 -21.19 27.70 -43.45
C LYS A 373 -20.88 26.77 -44.62
N LYS A 374 -21.97 26.16 -45.14
CA LYS A 374 -22.15 25.24 -46.29
C LYS A 374 -22.25 23.78 -45.80
N ASP A 375 -23.38 23.09 -45.82
CA ASP A 375 -24.53 23.17 -46.74
C ASP A 375 -25.87 22.83 -46.04
N GLU A 376 -26.83 23.76 -46.11
CA GLU A 376 -28.24 23.41 -46.08
C GLU A 376 -28.68 23.19 -47.52
N THR A 377 -29.03 21.96 -47.89
CA THR A 377 -30.13 21.72 -48.84
C THR A 377 -30.61 20.28 -48.73
N LEU A 378 -31.91 20.14 -48.50
CA LEU A 378 -32.77 19.00 -48.88
C LEU A 378 -32.76 17.74 -48.01
N ILE A 379 -33.42 17.78 -46.84
CA ILE A 379 -34.20 16.60 -46.38
C ILE A 379 -35.53 17.04 -45.75
N LYS A 380 -36.59 17.09 -46.57
CA LYS A 380 -37.96 16.79 -46.11
C LYS A 380 -38.74 16.02 -47.18
N ARG A 381 -39.09 14.78 -46.79
CA ARG A 381 -40.20 13.91 -47.23
C ARG A 381 -40.05 13.12 -48.55
N LYS A 382 -40.01 11.78 -48.43
CA LYS A 382 -41.21 10.91 -48.54
C LYS A 382 -40.89 9.44 -48.23
N LYS A 383 -41.84 8.79 -47.52
CA LYS A 383 -42.02 7.33 -47.40
C LYS A 383 -42.28 6.71 -48.79
N ILE A 384 -41.87 5.46 -49.03
CA ILE A 384 -42.70 4.29 -49.47
C ILE A 384 -41.80 3.05 -49.72
N LYS A 385 -42.40 1.87 -49.50
CA LYS A 385 -41.89 0.47 -49.39
C LYS A 385 -41.51 -0.24 -50.71
N ARG A 386 -40.89 -1.44 -50.51
CA ARG A 386 -40.84 -2.71 -51.29
C ARG A 386 -39.68 -2.83 -52.28
N ASP A 387 -39.11 -3.99 -52.61
CA ASP A 387 -39.09 -5.38 -52.11
C ASP A 387 -37.91 -6.08 -52.86
N SER A 388 -37.43 -7.19 -52.30
CA SER A 388 -36.65 -8.30 -52.88
C SER A 388 -36.23 -8.32 -54.37
N LEU A 389 -35.01 -8.78 -54.66
CA LEU A 389 -34.74 -10.08 -55.32
C LEU A 389 -33.22 -10.39 -55.37
N LEU A 390 -32.93 -11.69 -55.40
CA LEU A 390 -31.64 -12.37 -55.38
C LEU A 390 -30.91 -12.36 -56.74
N ASP A 391 -29.59 -12.58 -56.69
CA ASP A 391 -28.78 -13.53 -57.50
C ASP A 391 -27.34 -12.97 -57.63
N ASN A 392 -26.30 -13.57 -57.02
CA ASN A 392 -25.53 -14.79 -57.35
C ASN A 392 -24.31 -14.54 -58.26
N GLU A 393 -23.32 -15.44 -58.12
CA GLU A 393 -22.01 -15.56 -58.80
C GLU A 393 -20.84 -14.76 -58.15
N ILE A 394 -19.91 -15.33 -57.36
CA ILE A 394 -18.89 -16.39 -57.61
C ILE A 394 -17.95 -15.92 -58.75
N VAL A 395 -16.63 -15.72 -58.58
CA VAL A 395 -15.56 -16.75 -58.58
C VAL A 395 -14.17 -16.11 -58.29
N SER A 396 -13.41 -16.86 -57.48
CA SER A 396 -11.95 -16.98 -57.23
C SER A 396 -10.91 -16.10 -57.93
N ASN A 397 -9.83 -15.77 -57.18
CA ASN A 397 -8.48 -16.33 -57.40
C ASN A 397 -7.44 -15.76 -56.41
N LEU A 398 -6.91 -16.61 -55.52
CA LEU A 398 -5.55 -16.47 -54.97
C LEU A 398 -5.06 -17.82 -54.41
N VAL A 399 -4.39 -18.57 -55.31
CA VAL A 399 -3.54 -19.75 -55.07
C VAL A 399 -2.18 -19.19 -54.56
N ILE A 400 -1.68 -19.53 -53.35
CA ILE A 400 -0.80 -20.69 -52.99
C ILE A 400 0.49 -20.68 -53.88
N SER A 401 1.75 -20.81 -53.46
CA SER A 401 2.44 -21.28 -52.25
C SER A 401 3.94 -20.99 -52.35
N SER A 402 4.61 -21.09 -51.18
CA SER A 402 5.92 -21.75 -50.93
C SER A 402 7.17 -21.31 -51.70
N PHE A 403 8.13 -20.77 -50.95
CA PHE A 403 9.56 -20.96 -51.23
C PHE A 403 10.25 -21.52 -50.00
N SER A 404 10.73 -22.75 -50.12
CA SER A 404 11.80 -23.35 -49.32
C SER A 404 13.13 -23.04 -50.02
N PHE A 405 14.20 -22.84 -49.27
CA PHE A 405 15.56 -23.02 -49.78
C PHE A 405 16.42 -23.71 -48.72
N ASP A 406 17.22 -24.63 -49.24
CA ASP A 406 18.23 -25.49 -48.60
C ASP A 406 19.34 -24.73 -47.86
#